data_AF-A0A1Z8PDP1-F1
#
_entry.id   AF-A0A1Z8PDP1-F1
#
_cell.length_a   1.000
_cell.length_b   1.000
_cell.length_c   1.000
_cell.angle_alpha   90.00
_cell.angle_beta   90.00
_cell.angle_gamma   90.00
#
_symmetry.space_group_name_H-M   'P 1'
#
loop_
_entity.id
_entity.type
_entity.pdbx_description
1 polymer ?
#
loop_
_entity_poly.entity_id
_entity_poly.type
_entity_poly.pdbx_seq_one_letter_code
_entity_poly.pdbx_strand_id
1 'polypeptide(L)'
;MNVLWIKDNNIGHEKQVQVLLDELSNSLNLNIESRTVNGSIPFFRYIDKVKENYYDLIIGAGHKTYPHIIKTKNTQKKSCKNIAILAPTFNKNKFDFICAPSHDAQKLKNLTNVILYEGSLAKVSTNDVD
;
A
#
# COMPACT_ATOMS: atom_id res chain seq x y z
N MET A 1 -16.13 2.73 -2.93
CA MET A 1 -15.06 1.71 -2.99
C MET A 1 -14.59 1.42 -1.58
N ASN A 2 -14.67 0.17 -1.13
CA ASN A 2 -14.18 -0.26 0.18
C ASN A 2 -12.68 -0.53 0.10
N VAL A 3 -11.89 0.21 0.88
CA VAL A 3 -10.42 0.15 0.89
C VAL A 3 -9.94 -0.37 2.23
N LEU A 4 -9.05 -1.36 2.19
CA LEU A 4 -8.28 -1.79 3.35
C LEU A 4 -6.87 -1.23 3.27
N TRP A 5 -6.51 -0.38 4.23
CA TRP A 5 -5.14 0.09 4.38
C TRP A 5 -4.41 -0.71 5.46
N ILE A 6 -3.38 -1.46 5.07
CA ILE A 6 -2.47 -2.15 6.00
C ILE A 6 -1.29 -1.23 6.34
N LYS A 7 -1.14 -0.89 7.62
CA LYS A 7 -0.16 0.05 8.17
C LYS A 7 1.02 -0.66 8.83
N ASP A 8 2.21 -0.05 8.81
CA ASP A 8 3.41 -0.59 9.45
C ASP A 8 4.00 0.28 10.57
N ASN A 9 3.27 1.32 10.99
CA ASN A 9 3.67 2.33 11.97
C ASN A 9 4.90 3.16 11.57
N ASN A 10 5.29 3.16 10.29
CA ASN A 10 6.30 4.07 9.78
C ASN A 10 5.62 5.30 9.16
N ILE A 11 5.78 6.46 9.80
CA ILE A 11 5.15 7.73 9.38
C ILE A 11 5.47 8.08 7.92
N GLY A 12 6.71 7.85 7.45
CA GLY A 12 7.12 8.14 6.08
C GLY A 12 6.47 7.21 5.05
N HIS A 13 6.22 5.95 5.43
CA HIS A 13 5.46 5.02 4.61
C HIS A 13 3.97 5.36 4.60
N GLU A 14 3.41 5.66 5.78
CA GLU A 14 1.99 5.97 5.91
C GLU A 14 1.59 7.25 5.18
N LYS A 15 2.42 8.30 5.24
CA LYS A 15 2.20 9.53 4.48
C LYS A 15 2.10 9.27 2.97
N GLN A 16 2.92 8.39 2.43
CA GLN A 16 2.89 8.06 1.00
C GLN A 16 1.61 7.32 0.60
N VAL A 17 1.13 6.40 1.44
CA VAL A 17 -0.17 5.75 1.20
C VAL A 17 -1.31 6.76 1.31
N GLN A 18 -1.26 7.64 2.33
CA GLN A 18 -2.27 8.66 2.55
C GLN A 18 -2.38 9.61 1.35
N VAL A 19 -1.27 10.12 0.81
CA VAL A 19 -1.28 11.00 -0.37
C VAL A 19 -2.02 10.36 -1.56
N LEU A 20 -1.78 9.06 -1.81
CA LEU A 20 -2.48 8.37 -2.88
C LEU A 20 -3.98 8.18 -2.57
N LEU A 21 -4.33 7.86 -1.33
CA LEU A 21 -5.73 7.70 -0.92
C LEU A 21 -6.50 9.03 -0.99
N ASP A 22 -5.88 10.13 -0.57
CA ASP A 22 -6.44 11.48 -0.66
C ASP A 22 -6.70 11.84 -2.13
N GLU A 23 -5.73 11.59 -3.02
CA GLU A 23 -5.92 11.86 -4.44
C GLU A 23 -7.01 10.98 -5.08
N LEU A 24 -7.05 9.69 -4.75
CA LEU A 24 -8.12 8.80 -5.20
C LEU A 24 -9.50 9.25 -4.70
N SER A 25 -9.57 9.86 -3.50
CA SER A 25 -10.82 10.35 -2.92
C SER A 25 -11.42 11.54 -3.67
N ASN A 26 -10.61 12.27 -4.44
CA ASN A 26 -11.09 13.38 -5.30
C ASN A 26 -11.99 12.88 -6.44
N SER A 27 -11.80 11.63 -6.88
CA SER A 27 -12.53 11.05 -8.02
C SER A 27 -13.48 9.91 -7.62
N LEU A 28 -13.27 9.29 -6.45
CA LEU A 28 -13.98 8.09 -6.02
C LEU A 28 -14.47 8.24 -4.58
N ASN A 29 -15.68 7.79 -4.30
CA ASN A 29 -16.14 7.68 -2.91
C ASN A 29 -15.42 6.52 -2.21
N LEU A 30 -14.51 6.81 -1.28
CA LEU A 30 -13.71 5.82 -0.56
C LEU A 30 -14.25 5.57 0.86
N ASN A 31 -14.45 4.30 1.20
CA ASN A 31 -14.68 3.86 2.57
C ASN A 31 -13.41 3.14 3.06
N ILE A 32 -12.61 3.80 3.89
CA ILE A 32 -11.27 3.33 4.28
C ILE A 32 -11.33 2.71 5.67
N GLU A 33 -11.07 1.40 5.77
CA GLU A 33 -10.73 0.75 7.03
C GLU A 33 -9.21 0.54 7.09
N SER A 34 -8.59 0.67 8.27
CA SER A 34 -7.17 0.37 8.46
C SER A 34 -6.93 -0.82 9.39
N ARG A 35 -5.82 -1.53 9.18
CA ARG A 35 -5.27 -2.53 10.11
C ARG A 35 -3.78 -2.29 10.27
N THR A 36 -3.29 -2.42 11.50
CA THR A 36 -1.88 -2.24 11.80
C THR A 36 -1.19 -3.58 11.90
N VAL A 37 0.01 -3.69 11.33
CA VAL A 37 0.88 -4.85 11.51
C VAL A 37 1.46 -4.81 12.91
N ASN A 38 1.03 -5.77 13.74
CA ASN A 38 1.48 -5.97 15.10
C ASN A 38 2.57 -7.04 15.15
N GLY A 39 3.39 -7.02 16.22
CA GLY A 39 4.48 -7.96 16.45
C GLY A 39 5.84 -7.49 15.92
N SER A 40 6.89 -7.74 16.70
CA SER A 40 8.24 -7.26 16.41
C SER A 40 9.00 -8.23 15.48
N ILE A 41 8.77 -9.54 15.65
CA ILE A 41 9.49 -10.62 14.96
C ILE A 41 8.82 -10.90 13.60
N PRO A 42 9.57 -10.90 12.47
CA PRO A 42 9.01 -11.01 11.12
C PRO A 42 7.99 -12.13 10.90
N PHE A 43 8.22 -13.32 11.46
CA PHE A 43 7.34 -14.49 11.27
C PHE A 43 6.13 -14.51 12.21
N PHE A 44 6.17 -13.76 13.32
CA PHE A 44 5.07 -13.66 14.29
C PHE A 44 4.25 -12.38 14.11
N ARG A 45 4.44 -11.66 13.00
CA ARG A 45 3.63 -10.49 12.69
C ARG A 45 2.21 -10.91 12.33
N TYR A 46 1.24 -10.10 12.73
CA TYR A 46 -0.16 -10.32 12.44
C TYR A 46 -0.89 -9.00 12.24
N ILE A 47 -2.09 -9.09 11.67
CA ILE A 47 -3.07 -8.01 11.61
C ILE A 47 -4.37 -8.54 12.22
N ASP A 48 -5.22 -7.65 12.73
CA ASP A 48 -6.53 -8.07 13.24
C ASP A 48 -7.39 -8.67 12.12
N LYS A 49 -8.44 -9.40 12.51
CA LYS A 49 -9.33 -10.08 11.57
C LYS A 49 -9.86 -9.11 10.52
N VAL A 50 -9.78 -9.54 9.26
CA VAL A 50 -10.26 -8.81 8.09
C VAL A 50 -11.53 -9.48 7.56
N LYS A 51 -12.53 -8.69 7.19
CA LYS A 51 -13.75 -9.18 6.51
C LYS A 51 -13.39 -9.81 5.18
N GLU A 52 -13.89 -11.02 4.90
CA GLU A 52 -13.68 -11.70 3.63
C GLU A 52 -14.63 -11.17 2.55
N ASN A 53 -14.23 -11.28 1.28
CA ASN A 53 -15.03 -10.88 0.10
C ASN A 53 -15.64 -9.45 0.15
N TYR A 54 -15.05 -8.54 0.91
CA TYR A 54 -15.63 -7.23 1.20
C TYR A 54 -14.93 -6.09 0.44
N TYR A 55 -13.59 -6.07 0.50
CA TYR A 55 -12.78 -4.95 0.02
C TYR A 55 -12.57 -4.97 -1.49
N ASP A 56 -12.66 -3.78 -2.10
CA ASP A 56 -12.33 -3.55 -3.51
C ASP A 56 -10.83 -3.31 -3.71
N LEU A 57 -10.16 -2.73 -2.71
CA LEU A 57 -8.75 -2.37 -2.77
C LEU A 57 -8.06 -2.70 -1.45
N ILE A 58 -6.86 -3.27 -1.51
CA ILE A 58 -5.95 -3.42 -0.39
C ILE A 58 -4.66 -2.67 -0.71
N ILE A 59 -4.23 -1.78 0.19
CA ILE A 59 -3.05 -0.95 -0.03
C ILE A 59 -2.17 -0.90 1.22
N GLY A 60 -0.87 -0.76 1.02
CA GLY A 60 0.08 -0.52 2.10
C GLY A 60 1.48 -0.25 1.57
N ALA A 61 2.33 0.26 2.45
CA ALA A 61 3.71 0.58 2.15
C ALA A 61 4.67 -0.22 3.04
N GLY A 62 5.83 -0.57 2.50
CA GLY A 62 6.92 -1.16 3.27
C GLY A 62 6.83 -2.67 3.51
N HIS A 63 8.00 -3.27 3.75
CA HIS A 63 8.16 -4.72 3.84
C HIS A 63 7.36 -5.43 4.94
N LYS A 64 6.96 -4.70 5.98
CA LYS A 64 6.12 -5.26 7.05
C LYS A 64 4.69 -5.52 6.55
N THR A 65 4.17 -4.75 5.60
CA THR A 65 2.77 -4.85 5.15
C THR A 65 2.59 -5.87 4.03
N TYR A 66 3.55 -5.99 3.12
CA TYR A 66 3.44 -6.78 1.89
C TYR A 66 2.97 -8.24 2.08
N PRO A 67 3.50 -9.02 3.04
CA PRO A 67 3.01 -10.38 3.26
C PRO A 67 1.54 -10.40 3.68
N HIS A 68 1.10 -9.43 4.48
CA HIS A 68 -0.29 -9.31 4.92
C HIS A 68 -1.21 -8.82 3.79
N ILE A 69 -0.74 -7.95 2.90
CA ILE A 69 -1.49 -7.54 1.71
C ILE A 69 -1.78 -8.76 0.82
N ILE A 70 -0.73 -9.53 0.49
CA ILE A 70 -0.84 -10.72 -0.36
C ILE A 70 -1.75 -11.77 0.29
N LYS A 71 -1.55 -12.05 1.59
CA LYS A 71 -2.37 -13.02 2.32
C LYS A 71 -3.84 -12.60 2.38
N THR A 72 -4.10 -11.33 2.67
CA THR A 72 -5.47 -10.80 2.77
C THR A 72 -6.17 -10.79 1.42
N LYS A 73 -5.44 -10.48 0.34
CA LYS A 73 -5.98 -10.48 -1.03
C LYS A 73 -6.58 -11.83 -1.42
N ASN A 74 -5.99 -12.93 -0.96
CA ASN A 74 -6.46 -14.29 -1.26
C ASN A 74 -7.81 -14.64 -0.63
N THR A 75 -8.27 -13.87 0.36
CA THR A 75 -9.60 -14.06 1.00
C THR A 75 -10.64 -13.03 0.52
N GLN A 76 -10.26 -12.17 -0.43
CA GLN A 76 -11.16 -11.18 -1.02
C GLN A 76 -11.74 -11.65 -2.35
N LYS A 77 -12.77 -10.93 -2.79
CA LYS A 77 -13.40 -11.11 -4.09
C LYS A 77 -12.38 -11.03 -5.23
N LYS A 78 -12.64 -11.74 -6.33
CA LYS A 78 -11.74 -11.78 -7.50
C LYS A 78 -11.45 -10.39 -8.06
N SER A 79 -12.43 -9.48 -8.02
CA SER A 79 -12.30 -8.10 -8.47
C SER A 79 -11.50 -7.19 -7.55
N CYS A 80 -11.20 -7.60 -6.31
CA CYS A 80 -10.37 -6.83 -5.40
C CYS A 80 -9.00 -6.58 -6.06
N LYS A 81 -8.37 -5.44 -5.81
CA LYS A 81 -7.01 -5.15 -6.26
C LYS A 81 -6.08 -4.95 -5.09
N ASN A 82 -4.81 -5.32 -5.22
CA ASN A 82 -3.79 -4.98 -4.23
C ASN A 82 -2.71 -4.05 -4.80
N ILE A 83 -2.33 -3.05 -4.01
CA ILE A 83 -1.32 -2.06 -4.39
C ILE A 83 -0.21 -2.05 -3.34
N ALA A 84 1.04 -2.21 -3.80
CA ALA A 84 2.22 -1.91 -3.00
C ALA A 84 2.66 -0.47 -3.26
N ILE A 85 2.86 0.29 -2.19
CA ILE A 85 3.53 1.60 -2.24
C ILE A 85 4.97 1.40 -1.78
N LEU A 86 5.95 1.93 -2.54
CA LEU A 86 7.38 1.60 -2.49
C LEU A 86 7.71 0.27 -3.17
N ALA A 87 8.98 0.09 -3.57
CA ALA A 87 9.41 -1.11 -4.29
C ALA A 87 9.51 -2.35 -3.38
N PRO A 88 8.70 -3.41 -3.59
CA PRO A 88 8.88 -4.67 -2.90
C PRO A 88 10.13 -5.40 -3.39
N THR A 89 10.94 -5.94 -2.49
CA THR A 89 12.08 -6.81 -2.85
C THR A 89 11.66 -8.22 -3.27
N PHE A 90 10.58 -8.76 -2.69
CA PHE A 90 10.10 -10.13 -2.92
C PHE A 90 8.63 -10.15 -3.37
N ASN A 91 8.20 -11.25 -4.00
CA ASN A 91 6.81 -11.47 -4.41
C ASN A 91 6.20 -10.34 -5.27
N LYS A 92 7.03 -9.64 -6.06
CA LYS A 92 6.62 -8.46 -6.83
C LYS A 92 5.44 -8.76 -7.78
N ASN A 93 5.46 -9.94 -8.39
CA ASN A 93 4.43 -10.45 -9.29
C ASN A 93 3.09 -10.80 -8.62
N LYS A 94 2.98 -10.72 -7.28
CA LYS A 94 1.73 -10.97 -6.53
C LYS A 94 0.93 -9.70 -6.25
N PHE A 95 1.45 -8.55 -6.68
CA PHE A 95 0.74 -7.28 -6.63
C PHE A 95 0.03 -7.04 -7.97
N ASP A 96 -1.18 -6.50 -7.94
CA ASP A 96 -1.89 -6.00 -9.12
C ASP A 96 -1.19 -4.73 -9.61
N PHE A 97 -0.78 -3.83 -8.71
CA PHE A 97 0.05 -2.67 -9.04
C PHE A 97 1.15 -2.42 -7.99
N ILE A 98 2.27 -1.88 -8.46
CA ILE A 98 3.35 -1.38 -7.61
C ILE A 98 3.56 0.10 -7.95
N CYS A 99 3.35 0.98 -6.98
CA CYS A 99 3.69 2.39 -7.08
C CYS A 99 5.03 2.61 -6.38
N ALA A 100 6.08 2.96 -7.10
CA ALA A 100 7.43 3.06 -6.54
C ALA A 100 8.18 4.33 -6.99
N PRO A 101 9.16 4.82 -6.21
CA PRO A 101 10.01 5.91 -6.64
C PRO A 101 10.79 5.57 -7.92
N SER A 102 10.99 6.56 -8.79
CA SER A 102 11.71 6.44 -10.06
C SER A 102 13.14 5.89 -9.89
N HIS A 103 13.84 6.30 -8.82
CA HIS A 103 15.18 5.80 -8.51
C HIS A 103 15.23 4.30 -8.16
N ASP A 104 14.09 3.68 -7.85
CA ASP A 104 13.95 2.24 -7.61
C ASP A 104 13.55 1.46 -8.87
N ALA A 105 13.38 2.11 -10.03
CA ALA A 105 12.91 1.49 -11.27
C ALA A 105 13.76 0.27 -11.68
N GLN A 106 15.08 0.31 -11.47
CA GLN A 106 15.96 -0.82 -11.79
C GLN A 106 15.58 -2.09 -11.01
N LYS A 107 15.11 -1.96 -9.77
CA LYS A 107 14.66 -3.10 -8.94
C LYS A 107 13.39 -3.75 -9.50
N LEU A 108 12.63 -3.03 -10.32
CA LEU A 108 11.33 -3.42 -10.87
C LEU A 108 11.38 -3.61 -12.39
N LYS A 109 12.57 -3.51 -13.00
CA LYS A 109 12.82 -3.79 -14.41
C LYS A 109 12.27 -5.19 -14.72
N ASN A 110 11.40 -5.30 -15.72
CA ASN A 110 10.65 -6.49 -16.16
C ASN A 110 9.22 -6.66 -15.59
N LEU A 111 8.73 -5.74 -14.75
CA LEU A 111 7.34 -5.72 -14.33
C LEU A 111 6.55 -4.72 -15.16
N THR A 112 5.37 -5.12 -15.64
CA THR A 112 4.50 -4.26 -16.47
C THR A 112 3.48 -3.48 -15.67
N ASN A 113 3.32 -3.82 -14.40
CA ASN A 113 2.32 -3.26 -13.50
C ASN A 113 2.94 -2.29 -12.48
N VAL A 114 3.88 -1.48 -12.96
CA VAL A 114 4.63 -0.52 -12.14
C VAL A 114 4.26 0.90 -12.55
N ILE A 115 3.90 1.72 -11.57
CA ILE A 115 3.69 3.15 -11.72
C ILE A 115 4.83 3.84 -10.98
N LEU A 116 5.66 4.59 -11.72
CA LEU A 116 6.78 5.30 -11.15
C LEU A 116 6.38 6.73 -10.77
N TYR A 117 6.91 7.24 -9.66
CA TYR A 117 6.78 8.64 -9.26
C TYR A 117 8.15 9.24 -8.93
N GLU A 118 8.31 10.55 -9.14
CA GLU A 118 9.53 11.25 -8.78
C GLU A 118 9.54 11.61 -7.28
N GLY A 119 10.69 11.45 -6.63
CA GLY A 119 10.86 11.78 -5.21
C GLY A 119 10.01 10.92 -4.28
N SER A 120 9.35 11.54 -3.30
CA SER A 120 8.41 10.90 -2.38
C SER A 120 6.97 11.34 -2.68
N LEU A 121 5.99 10.44 -2.51
CA LEU A 121 4.59 10.83 -2.51
C LEU A 121 4.30 11.64 -1.24
N ALA A 122 4.44 12.95 -1.34
CA ALA A 122 4.25 13.88 -0.23
C ALA A 122 3.43 15.08 -0.72
N LYS A 123 2.53 15.55 0.14
CA LYS A 123 1.89 16.86 -0.07
C LYS A 123 2.94 17.94 0.18
N VAL A 124 3.05 18.90 -0.73
CA VAL A 124 3.90 20.07 -0.55
C VAL A 124 3.38 20.84 0.67
N SER A 125 4.25 21.10 1.65
CA SER A 125 3.91 21.97 2.78
C SER A 125 3.81 23.40 2.24
N THR A 126 2.65 24.02 2.42
CA THR A 126 2.44 25.45 2.14
C THR A 126 2.56 26.30 3.40
N ASN A 127 2.91 25.69 4.55
CA ASN A 127 3.20 26.44 5.75
C ASN A 127 4.55 27.16 5.57
N ASP A 128 4.59 28.43 5.93
CA ASP A 128 5.84 29.17 6.02
C ASP A 128 6.81 28.42 6.93
N VAL A 129 8.08 28.43 6.54
CA VAL A 129 9.17 27.87 7.35
C VAL A 129 9.41 28.87 8.47
N ASP A 130 9.20 28.46 9.73
CA ASP A 130 9.47 29.27 10.93
C ASP A 130 10.89 29.88 10.94
#